data_AF-A0A3D5K060-F1
#
_entry.id   AF-A0A3D5K060-F1
#
_cell.length_a   1.000
_cell.length_b   1.000
_cell.length_c   1.000
_cell.angle_alpha   90.00
_cell.angle_beta   90.00
_cell.angle_gamma   90.00
#
_symmetry.space_group_name_H-M   'P 1'
#
loop_
_entity.id
_entity.type
_entity.pdbx_description
1 polymer ?
#
loop_
_entity_poly.entity_id
_entity_poly.type
_entity_poly.pdbx_seq_one_letter_code
_entity_poly.pdbx_strand_id
1 'polypeptide(L)'
;MPFRKITLEEDEAIKRLSSSEETPKRFNWEEALSGDDGNKQNVRLSSGEGERTIGLTEIANTVGNALAILLLSKGEEDVFTNENRDFVAKVTRAVGDRFNESALGQAENGGLSENEFHRGIERVLIENNAHDVARSLVFDTSRRVPQSDEQVSVRLIRRNNQVVSWNQNKIEIAIRKAFLSQEKDSAPAVHVAEAVTDRV
;
A
#
# COMPACT_ATOMS: atom_id res chain seq x y z
N MET A 1 -3.20 -20.24 5.25
CA MET A 1 -4.64 -19.96 5.50
C MET A 1 -5.34 -19.72 4.17
N PRO A 2 -6.54 -20.27 3.90
CA PRO A 2 -7.26 -19.96 2.67
C PRO A 2 -7.94 -18.59 2.83
N PHE A 3 -7.54 -17.62 2.01
CA PHE A 3 -8.06 -16.25 2.06
C PHE A 3 -9.52 -16.23 1.58
N ARG A 4 -10.45 -15.89 2.48
CA ARG A 4 -11.88 -15.80 2.22
C ARG A 4 -12.18 -14.40 1.66
N LYS A 5 -13.01 -14.31 0.61
CA LYS A 5 -13.39 -13.02 -0.01
C LYS A 5 -13.89 -12.02 1.03
N ILE A 6 -13.22 -10.86 1.12
CA ILE A 6 -13.62 -9.73 1.96
C ILE A 6 -15.06 -9.30 1.60
N THR A 7 -15.89 -9.17 2.61
CA THR A 7 -17.27 -8.68 2.55
C THR A 7 -17.31 -7.15 2.48
N LEU A 8 -18.45 -6.59 2.06
CA LEU A 8 -18.64 -5.14 2.05
C LEU A 8 -18.46 -4.51 3.45
N GLU A 9 -18.92 -5.21 4.49
CA GLU A 9 -18.82 -4.75 5.88
C GLU A 9 -17.36 -4.68 6.35
N GLU A 10 -16.55 -5.69 6.01
CA GLU A 10 -15.11 -5.70 6.28
C GLU A 10 -14.39 -4.59 5.51
N ASP A 11 -14.74 -4.35 4.24
CA ASP A 11 -14.18 -3.25 3.44
C ASP A 11 -14.51 -1.87 4.04
N GLU A 12 -15.73 -1.69 4.55
CA GLU A 12 -16.10 -0.47 5.29
C GLU A 12 -15.31 -0.34 6.60
N ALA A 13 -15.09 -1.44 7.31
CA ALA A 13 -14.29 -1.46 8.53
C ALA A 13 -12.81 -1.11 8.24
N ILE A 14 -12.19 -1.68 7.20
CA ILE A 14 -10.83 -1.32 6.75
C ILE A 14 -10.75 0.18 6.45
N LYS A 15 -11.74 0.73 5.75
CA LYS A 15 -11.79 2.17 5.44
C LYS A 15 -11.90 3.04 6.70
N ARG A 16 -12.70 2.64 7.68
CA ARG A 16 -12.82 3.35 8.97
C ARG A 16 -11.55 3.24 9.80
N LEU A 17 -10.98 2.05 9.91
CA LEU A 17 -9.77 1.76 10.69
C LEU A 17 -8.51 2.40 10.11
N SER A 18 -8.37 2.39 8.78
CA SER A 18 -7.31 3.16 8.13
C SER A 18 -7.48 4.65 8.45
N SER A 19 -8.70 5.18 8.40
CA SER A 19 -8.98 6.60 8.74
C SER A 19 -8.64 6.97 10.19
N SER A 20 -8.62 6.01 11.12
CA SER A 20 -8.27 6.20 12.52
C SER A 20 -6.75 6.21 12.72
N GLU A 21 -6.21 7.29 13.31
CA GLU A 21 -4.76 7.40 13.53
C GLU A 21 -4.23 6.54 14.69
N GLU A 22 -5.11 6.14 15.62
CA GLU A 22 -4.70 5.54 16.89
C GLU A 22 -4.59 4.03 16.87
N THR A 23 -5.37 3.32 16.06
CA THR A 23 -5.53 1.86 16.19
C THR A 23 -4.40 1.04 15.54
N PRO A 24 -3.88 1.36 14.34
CA PRO A 24 -2.85 0.55 13.69
C PRO A 24 -1.46 0.74 14.30
N LYS A 25 -1.13 1.97 14.72
CA LYS A 25 0.21 2.37 15.20
C LYS A 25 0.56 1.88 16.61
N ARG A 26 -0.31 1.11 17.26
CA ARG A 26 -0.12 0.58 18.63
C ARG A 26 0.80 -0.64 18.69
N PHE A 27 1.02 -1.32 17.56
CA PHE A 27 1.80 -2.55 17.51
C PHE A 27 3.24 -2.25 17.07
N ASN A 28 4.20 -2.79 17.81
CA ASN A 28 5.61 -2.57 17.52
C ASN A 28 6.16 -3.61 16.52
N TRP A 29 5.83 -3.44 15.24
CA TRP A 29 6.19 -4.40 14.19
C TRP A 29 7.70 -4.50 13.93
N GLU A 30 8.49 -3.55 14.41
CA GLU A 30 9.95 -3.61 14.34
C GLU A 30 10.53 -4.80 15.12
N GLU A 31 9.86 -5.24 16.18
CA GLU A 31 10.25 -6.41 16.98
C GLU A 31 10.11 -7.73 16.22
N ALA A 32 9.42 -7.74 15.07
CA ALA A 32 9.39 -8.88 14.18
C ALA A 32 10.72 -9.07 13.43
N LEU A 33 11.53 -8.01 13.30
CA LEU A 33 12.83 -8.06 12.66
C LEU A 33 13.88 -8.56 13.66
N SER A 34 14.81 -9.40 13.17
CA SER A 34 15.94 -9.86 13.98
C SER A 34 17.02 -8.77 14.00
N GLY A 35 17.82 -8.68 15.07
CA GLY A 35 18.80 -7.59 15.24
C GLY A 35 19.85 -7.42 14.12
N ASP A 36 20.02 -8.42 13.25
CA ASP A 36 20.93 -8.37 12.08
C ASP A 36 20.29 -7.73 10.83
N ASP A 37 18.95 -7.53 10.83
CA ASP A 37 18.21 -6.93 9.72
C ASP A 37 18.38 -5.39 9.70
N GLY A 38 18.71 -4.75 10.84
CA GLY A 38 18.71 -3.29 11.00
C GLY A 38 19.78 -2.52 10.22
N ASN A 39 20.78 -3.19 9.63
CA ASN A 39 21.95 -2.53 9.05
C ASN A 39 22.18 -2.82 7.55
N LYS A 40 21.34 -3.62 6.89
CA LYS A 40 21.69 -4.16 5.56
C LYS A 40 21.02 -3.49 4.37
N GLN A 41 19.87 -2.84 4.51
CA GLN A 41 19.10 -2.36 3.34
C GLN A 41 18.34 -1.07 3.64
N ASN A 42 18.90 0.03 3.17
CA ASN A 42 18.34 1.37 3.27
C ASN A 42 17.91 1.82 1.87
N VAL A 43 16.61 2.07 1.70
CA VAL A 43 16.01 2.54 0.44
C VAL A 43 15.93 4.05 0.48
N ARG A 44 16.51 4.74 -0.52
CA ARG A 44 16.35 6.18 -0.66
C ARG A 44 15.00 6.47 -1.32
N LEU A 45 14.16 7.21 -0.63
CA LEU A 45 12.93 7.75 -1.18
C LEU A 45 13.10 9.24 -1.48
N SER A 46 12.63 9.65 -2.65
CA SER A 46 12.46 11.04 -3.01
C SER A 46 11.00 11.45 -2.76
N SER A 47 10.78 12.35 -1.80
CA SER A 47 9.49 12.96 -1.55
C SER A 47 9.51 14.43 -1.96
N GLY A 48 8.34 15.06 -2.14
CA GLY A 48 8.23 16.49 -2.46
C GLY A 48 8.87 17.41 -1.41
N GLU A 49 9.15 16.91 -0.21
CA GLU A 49 9.82 17.62 0.88
C GLU A 49 11.34 17.32 0.99
N GLY A 50 11.88 16.43 0.15
CA GLY A 50 13.30 16.07 0.12
C GLY A 50 13.57 14.56 0.03
N GLU A 51 14.85 14.19 -0.03
CA GLU A 51 15.28 12.80 0.03
C GLU A 51 15.25 12.27 1.48
N ARG A 52 14.51 11.20 1.72
CA ARG A 52 14.49 10.48 3.00
C ARG A 52 14.98 9.06 2.81
N THR A 53 15.71 8.53 3.79
CA THR A 53 16.13 7.12 3.77
C THR A 53 15.15 6.29 4.59
N ILE A 54 14.55 5.29 3.97
CA ILE A 54 13.68 4.29 4.61
C ILE A 54 14.48 3.02 4.90
N GLY A 55 14.45 2.59 6.15
CA GLY A 55 14.96 1.29 6.56
C GLY A 55 13.89 0.20 6.57
N LEU A 56 14.31 -1.05 6.75
CA LEU A 56 13.41 -2.22 6.88
C LEU A 56 12.39 -2.05 8.03
N THR A 57 12.73 -1.33 9.09
CA THR A 57 11.83 -1.04 10.21
C THR A 57 10.55 -0.31 9.76
N GLU A 58 10.67 0.69 8.89
CA GLU A 58 9.51 1.44 8.41
C GLU A 58 8.69 0.61 7.40
N ILE A 59 9.35 -0.26 6.62
CA ILE A 59 8.67 -1.25 5.78
C ILE A 59 7.85 -2.24 6.65
N ALA A 60 8.45 -2.78 7.71
CA ALA A 60 7.77 -3.67 8.66
C ALA A 60 6.56 -2.99 9.31
N ASN A 61 6.70 -1.74 9.76
CA ASN A 61 5.59 -0.97 10.30
C ASN A 61 4.50 -0.73 9.25
N THR A 62 4.86 -0.46 7.99
CA THR A 62 3.87 -0.26 6.91
C THR A 62 3.08 -1.53 6.61
N VAL A 63 3.76 -2.67 6.45
CA VAL A 63 3.13 -3.98 6.20
C VAL A 63 2.33 -4.44 7.41
N GLY A 64 2.91 -4.34 8.60
CA GLY A 64 2.28 -4.73 9.86
C GLY A 64 1.03 -3.91 10.16
N ASN A 65 1.05 -2.60 9.92
CA ASN A 65 -0.15 -1.76 10.07
C ASN A 65 -1.25 -2.18 9.09
N ALA A 66 -0.91 -2.48 7.84
CA ALA A 66 -1.88 -2.97 6.86
C ALA A 66 -2.48 -4.32 7.27
N LEU A 67 -1.66 -5.23 7.81
CA LEU A 67 -2.11 -6.49 8.37
C LEU A 67 -3.01 -6.28 9.60
N ALA A 68 -2.62 -5.41 10.53
CA ALA A 68 -3.40 -5.09 11.72
C ALA A 68 -4.79 -4.57 11.36
N ILE A 69 -4.88 -3.65 10.40
CA ILE A 69 -6.15 -3.11 9.91
C ILE A 69 -7.02 -4.25 9.34
N LEU A 70 -6.43 -5.18 8.60
CA LEU A 70 -7.15 -6.31 8.03
C LEU A 70 -7.71 -7.22 9.12
N LEU A 71 -6.89 -7.64 10.09
CA LEU A 71 -7.33 -8.56 11.15
C LEU A 71 -8.39 -7.92 12.05
N LEU A 72 -8.18 -6.65 12.44
CA LEU A 72 -9.18 -5.87 13.19
C LEU A 72 -10.49 -5.71 12.41
N SER A 73 -10.44 -5.54 11.08
CA SER A 73 -11.64 -5.44 10.25
C SER A 73 -12.46 -6.73 10.21
N LYS A 74 -11.79 -7.88 10.40
CA LYS A 74 -12.42 -9.21 10.49
C LYS A 74 -12.92 -9.52 11.91
N GLY A 75 -12.71 -8.63 12.86
CA GLY A 75 -13.08 -8.81 14.27
C GLY A 75 -12.09 -9.65 15.07
N GLU A 76 -10.87 -9.86 14.58
CA GLU A 76 -9.81 -10.50 15.37
C GLU A 76 -9.20 -9.51 16.36
N GLU A 77 -9.17 -9.91 17.63
CA GLU A 77 -8.58 -9.12 18.72
C GLU A 77 -7.08 -9.44 18.89
N ASP A 78 -6.64 -10.64 18.50
CA ASP A 78 -5.25 -11.09 18.61
C ASP A 78 -4.46 -10.84 17.32
N VAL A 79 -3.98 -9.62 17.19
CA VAL A 79 -3.29 -9.13 15.99
C VAL A 79 -1.78 -9.38 16.04
N PHE A 80 -1.17 -9.30 17.22
CA PHE A 80 0.29 -9.31 17.38
C PHE A 80 0.81 -10.69 17.82
N THR A 81 0.50 -11.71 17.02
CA THR A 81 0.92 -13.10 17.25
C THR A 81 2.29 -13.39 16.65
N ASN A 82 2.93 -14.49 17.07
CA ASN A 82 4.18 -14.94 16.47
C ASN A 82 4.03 -15.26 14.97
N GLU A 83 2.92 -15.85 14.56
CA GLU A 83 2.64 -16.14 13.14
C GLU A 83 2.56 -14.85 12.30
N ASN A 84 1.89 -13.82 12.82
CA ASN A 84 1.77 -12.53 12.14
C ASN A 84 3.11 -11.80 12.08
N ARG A 85 3.93 -11.90 13.15
CA ARG A 85 5.29 -11.34 13.17
C ARG A 85 6.19 -12.03 12.15
N ASP A 86 6.16 -13.36 12.08
CA ASP A 86 6.94 -14.14 11.11
C ASP A 86 6.54 -13.78 9.67
N PHE A 87 5.23 -13.60 9.42
CA PHE A 87 4.73 -13.12 8.13
C PHE A 87 5.26 -11.73 7.79
N VAL A 88 5.15 -10.76 8.70
CA VAL A 88 5.63 -9.39 8.50
C VAL A 88 7.14 -9.37 8.26
N ALA A 89 7.91 -10.15 9.01
CA ALA A 89 9.36 -10.26 8.83
C ALA A 89 9.72 -10.84 7.46
N LYS A 90 9.04 -11.92 7.03
CA LYS A 90 9.25 -12.54 5.72
C LYS A 90 8.95 -11.57 4.58
N VAL A 91 7.80 -10.89 4.62
CA VAL A 91 7.42 -9.91 3.59
C VAL A 91 8.39 -8.73 3.60
N THR A 92 8.77 -8.23 4.77
CA THR A 92 9.70 -7.09 4.88
C THR A 92 11.06 -7.40 4.27
N ARG A 93 11.62 -8.59 4.50
CA ARG A 93 12.88 -9.01 3.87
C ARG A 93 12.73 -9.13 2.35
N ALA A 94 11.66 -9.76 1.87
CA ALA A 94 11.40 -9.88 0.43
C ALA A 94 11.23 -8.51 -0.26
N VAL A 95 10.59 -7.55 0.41
CA VAL A 95 10.48 -6.16 -0.06
C VAL A 95 11.85 -5.49 -0.10
N GLY A 96 12.63 -5.64 0.96
CA GLY A 96 14.00 -5.11 1.03
C GLY A 96 14.88 -5.62 -0.10
N ASP A 97 14.93 -6.94 -0.29
CA ASP A 97 15.75 -7.58 -1.32
C ASP A 97 15.36 -7.07 -2.71
N ARG A 98 14.06 -6.97 -2.98
CA ARG A 98 13.54 -6.45 -4.25
C ARG A 98 13.91 -4.99 -4.49
N PHE A 99 13.85 -4.14 -3.46
CA PHE A 99 14.28 -2.76 -3.58
C PHE A 99 15.79 -2.63 -3.75
N ASN A 100 16.57 -3.49 -3.12
CA ASN A 100 18.02 -3.52 -3.28
C ASN A 100 18.42 -3.96 -4.70
N GLU A 101 17.79 -5.01 -5.24
CA GLU A 101 17.96 -5.42 -6.64
C GLU A 101 17.59 -4.30 -7.62
N SER A 102 16.48 -3.60 -7.34
CA SER A 102 16.03 -2.48 -8.17
C SER A 102 16.97 -1.27 -8.06
N ALA A 103 17.52 -0.99 -6.87
CA ALA A 103 18.49 0.08 -6.64
C ALA A 103 19.85 -0.21 -7.30
N LEU A 104 20.28 -1.47 -7.34
CA LEU A 104 21.48 -1.89 -8.07
C LEU A 104 21.35 -1.68 -9.59
N GLY A 105 20.12 -1.72 -10.13
CA GLY A 105 19.82 -1.42 -11.53
C GLY A 105 19.57 0.07 -11.84
N GLN A 106 19.32 0.91 -10.83
CA GLN A 106 18.91 2.32 -10.98
C GLN A 106 19.91 3.34 -10.43
N ALA A 107 21.20 3.02 -10.39
CA ALA A 107 22.26 3.92 -9.92
C ALA A 107 22.36 5.29 -10.65
N GLU A 108 21.54 5.54 -11.68
CA GLU A 108 21.50 6.80 -12.43
C GLU A 108 20.30 7.71 -12.13
N ASN A 109 19.21 7.22 -11.52
CA ASN A 109 17.99 8.02 -11.31
C ASN A 109 17.66 8.14 -9.82
N GLY A 110 17.44 9.38 -9.36
CA GLY A 110 17.15 9.74 -7.97
C GLY A 110 16.10 8.84 -7.30
N GLY A 111 16.19 8.72 -5.98
CA GLY A 111 15.48 7.71 -5.17
C GLY A 111 13.99 7.53 -5.48
N LEU A 112 13.44 6.39 -5.06
CA LEU A 112 12.07 5.98 -5.39
C LEU A 112 11.02 6.99 -4.90
N SER A 113 10.00 7.27 -5.70
CA SER A 113 8.85 8.06 -5.23
C SER A 113 8.04 7.30 -4.17
N GLU A 114 7.28 8.02 -3.34
CA GLU A 114 6.40 7.40 -2.32
C GLU A 114 5.35 6.46 -2.96
N ASN A 115 4.86 6.80 -4.16
CA ASN A 115 3.94 5.94 -4.91
C ASN A 115 4.63 4.66 -5.42
N GLU A 116 5.88 4.73 -5.88
CA GLU A 116 6.65 3.54 -6.28
C GLU A 116 7.02 2.66 -5.10
N PHE A 117 7.32 3.27 -3.95
CA PHE A 117 7.54 2.55 -2.71
C PHE A 117 6.31 1.71 -2.32
N HIS A 118 5.13 2.33 -2.24
CA HIS A 118 3.91 1.59 -1.89
C HIS A 118 3.54 0.53 -2.94
N ARG A 119 3.72 0.81 -4.24
CA ARG A 119 3.55 -0.17 -5.32
C ARG A 119 4.54 -1.34 -5.21
N GLY A 120 5.77 -1.07 -4.78
CA GLY A 120 6.79 -2.09 -4.55
C GLY A 120 6.38 -3.07 -3.45
N ILE A 121 5.85 -2.55 -2.33
CA ILE A 121 5.32 -3.37 -1.24
C ILE A 121 4.09 -4.15 -1.70
N GLU A 122 3.15 -3.49 -2.39
CA GLU A 122 1.93 -4.12 -2.91
C GLU A 122 2.25 -5.32 -3.79
N ARG A 123 3.23 -5.20 -4.69
CA ARG A 123 3.66 -6.29 -5.56
C ARG A 123 4.22 -7.49 -4.79
N VAL A 124 5.04 -7.27 -3.77
CA VAL A 124 5.57 -8.38 -2.96
C VAL A 124 4.47 -9.06 -2.16
N LEU A 125 3.48 -8.30 -1.68
CA LEU A 125 2.31 -8.87 -1.02
C LEU A 125 1.50 -9.76 -1.98
N ILE A 126 1.31 -9.32 -3.22
CA ILE A 126 0.66 -10.12 -4.28
C ILE A 126 1.45 -11.39 -4.58
N GLU A 127 2.77 -11.30 -4.75
CA GLU A 127 3.66 -12.45 -5.01
C GLU A 127 3.65 -13.47 -3.84
N ASN A 128 3.36 -13.02 -2.61
CA ASN A 128 3.18 -13.88 -1.44
C ASN A 128 1.71 -14.33 -1.22
N ASN A 129 0.81 -14.13 -2.19
CA ASN A 129 -0.64 -14.41 -2.12
C ASN A 129 -1.38 -13.66 -1.00
N ALA A 130 -0.85 -12.54 -0.52
CA ALA A 130 -1.43 -11.71 0.53
C ALA A 130 -2.26 -10.54 -0.05
N HIS A 131 -3.19 -10.85 -0.95
CA HIS A 131 -4.00 -9.85 -1.67
C HIS A 131 -4.87 -8.98 -0.74
N ASP A 132 -5.39 -9.56 0.33
CA ASP A 132 -6.19 -8.85 1.33
C ASP A 132 -5.37 -7.79 2.08
N VAL A 133 -4.11 -8.12 2.43
CA VAL A 133 -3.17 -7.19 3.08
C VAL A 133 -2.76 -6.10 2.10
N ALA A 134 -2.47 -6.47 0.84
CA ALA A 134 -2.21 -5.51 -0.23
C ALA A 134 -3.38 -4.54 -0.40
N ARG A 135 -4.62 -5.04 -0.34
CA ARG A 135 -5.81 -4.20 -0.44
C ARG A 135 -5.93 -3.23 0.72
N SER A 136 -5.70 -3.71 1.95
CA SER A 136 -5.67 -2.87 3.16
C SER A 136 -4.63 -1.75 3.04
N LEU A 137 -3.44 -2.07 2.52
CA LEU A 137 -2.39 -1.08 2.23
C LEU A 137 -2.86 -0.03 1.19
N VAL A 138 -3.55 -0.44 0.12
CA VAL A 138 -4.11 0.49 -0.88
C VAL A 138 -5.18 1.41 -0.26
N PHE A 139 -5.96 0.92 0.71
CA PHE A 139 -6.89 1.77 1.46
C PHE A 139 -6.15 2.82 2.29
N ASP A 140 -5.11 2.44 3.01
CA ASP A 140 -4.32 3.36 3.84
C ASP A 140 -3.65 4.45 3.01
N THR A 141 -2.94 4.03 1.96
CA THR A 141 -2.16 4.91 1.07
C THR A 141 -3.05 5.81 0.22
N SER A 142 -4.26 5.38 -0.16
CA SER A 142 -5.19 6.18 -0.98
C SER A 142 -5.56 7.55 -0.38
N ARG A 143 -5.32 7.76 0.91
CA ARG A 143 -5.52 9.06 1.59
C ARG A 143 -4.37 10.03 1.36
N ARG A 144 -3.17 9.51 1.14
CA ARG A 144 -1.93 10.28 0.94
C ARG A 144 -1.69 10.60 -0.53
N VAL A 145 -2.45 10.00 -1.43
CA VAL A 145 -2.26 10.19 -2.87
C VAL A 145 -2.61 11.64 -3.25
N PRO A 146 -1.64 12.42 -3.76
CA PRO A 146 -1.88 13.78 -4.19
C PRO A 146 -2.88 13.80 -5.35
N GLN A 147 -3.46 14.99 -5.61
CA GLN A 147 -4.19 15.18 -6.86
C GLN A 147 -3.25 14.91 -8.04
N SER A 148 -3.78 14.31 -9.12
CA SER A 148 -3.01 14.19 -10.36
C SER A 148 -2.59 15.58 -10.82
N ASP A 149 -1.32 15.76 -11.16
CA ASP A 149 -0.77 17.05 -11.63
C ASP A 149 -1.33 17.45 -13.00
N GLU A 150 -1.84 16.48 -13.78
CA GLU A 150 -2.57 16.74 -15.02
C GLU A 150 -3.91 17.42 -14.75
N GLN A 151 -3.97 18.71 -15.08
CA GLN A 151 -5.21 19.48 -15.16
C GLN A 151 -6.01 19.07 -16.39
N VAL A 152 -6.77 17.99 -16.26
CA VAL A 152 -7.88 17.71 -17.18
C VAL A 152 -9.00 18.72 -16.89
N SER A 153 -9.43 19.46 -17.90
CA SER A 153 -10.44 20.52 -17.75
C SER A 153 -11.85 20.00 -17.40
N VAL A 154 -12.05 18.68 -17.51
CA VAL A 154 -13.33 18.02 -17.26
C VAL A 154 -13.67 18.00 -15.78
N ARG A 155 -14.96 18.26 -15.51
CA ARG A 155 -15.54 18.25 -14.16
C ARG A 155 -16.53 17.10 -14.02
N LEU A 156 -16.51 16.47 -12.86
CA LEU A 156 -17.37 15.36 -12.46
C LEU A 156 -18.44 15.85 -11.49
N ILE A 157 -19.66 15.31 -11.61
CA ILE A 157 -20.74 15.52 -10.65
C ILE A 157 -20.79 14.32 -9.71
N ARG A 158 -20.56 14.54 -8.42
CA ARG A 158 -20.67 13.51 -7.38
C ARG A 158 -22.13 13.16 -7.11
N ARG A 159 -22.37 12.02 -6.46
CA ARG A 159 -23.73 11.58 -6.03
C ARG A 159 -24.44 12.56 -5.09
N ASN A 160 -23.68 13.39 -4.37
CA ASN A 160 -24.21 14.45 -3.51
C ASN A 160 -24.36 15.80 -4.26
N ASN A 161 -24.37 15.79 -5.59
CA ASN A 161 -24.47 16.95 -6.48
C ASN A 161 -23.30 17.95 -6.41
N GLN A 162 -22.19 17.61 -5.75
CA GLN A 162 -20.99 18.45 -5.78
C GLN A 162 -20.22 18.27 -7.07
N VAL A 163 -19.80 19.38 -7.67
CA VAL A 163 -18.92 19.39 -8.84
C VAL A 163 -17.47 19.37 -8.40
N VAL A 164 -16.67 18.47 -8.95
CA VAL A 164 -15.24 18.34 -8.65
C VAL A 164 -14.42 18.12 -9.91
N SER A 165 -13.13 18.43 -9.87
CA SER A 165 -12.22 18.16 -10.99
C SER A 165 -12.02 16.65 -11.19
N TRP A 166 -11.78 16.26 -12.43
CA TRP A 166 -11.25 14.94 -12.76
C TRP A 166 -9.97 14.64 -11.96
N ASN A 167 -9.80 13.39 -11.55
CA ASN A 167 -8.62 12.96 -10.81
C ASN A 167 -8.34 11.49 -11.19
N GLN A 168 -7.33 11.29 -12.04
CA GLN A 168 -6.92 9.97 -12.53
C GLN A 168 -6.53 9.02 -11.40
N ASN A 169 -5.83 9.51 -10.39
CA ASN A 169 -5.34 8.69 -9.28
C ASN A 169 -6.50 8.00 -8.53
N LYS A 170 -7.66 8.67 -8.41
CA LYS A 170 -8.85 8.06 -7.78
C LYS A 170 -9.43 6.91 -8.60
N ILE A 171 -9.31 6.97 -9.92
CA ILE A 171 -9.76 5.91 -10.83
C ILE A 171 -8.81 4.73 -10.72
N GLU A 172 -7.50 4.99 -10.76
CA GLU A 172 -6.46 3.97 -10.60
C GLU A 172 -6.63 3.20 -9.27
N ILE A 173 -6.78 3.92 -8.15
CA ILE A 173 -6.99 3.31 -6.82
C ILE A 173 -8.24 2.43 -6.82
N ALA A 174 -9.35 2.89 -7.42
CA ALA A 174 -10.58 2.12 -7.46
C ALA A 174 -10.41 0.82 -8.26
N ILE A 175 -9.70 0.88 -9.38
CA ILE A 175 -9.36 -0.29 -10.20
C ILE A 175 -8.44 -1.23 -9.42
N ARG A 176 -7.37 -0.72 -8.78
CA ARG A 176 -6.48 -1.55 -7.95
C ARG A 176 -7.24 -2.32 -6.87
N LYS A 177 -8.10 -1.64 -6.13
CA LYS A 177 -8.99 -2.28 -5.13
C LYS A 177 -9.87 -3.37 -5.76
N ALA A 178 -10.39 -3.13 -6.95
CA ALA A 178 -11.23 -4.08 -7.69
C ALA A 178 -10.46 -5.31 -8.16
N PHE A 179 -9.20 -5.19 -8.58
CA PHE A 179 -8.34 -6.32 -8.94
C PHE A 179 -7.96 -7.17 -7.71
N LEU A 180 -7.58 -6.51 -6.61
CA LEU A 180 -7.23 -7.19 -5.35
C LEU A 180 -8.45 -7.94 -4.75
N SER A 181 -9.66 -7.37 -4.85
CA SER A 181 -10.86 -8.09 -5.34
C SER A 181 -10.86 -9.59 -5.43
N GLN A 182 -10.28 -9.92 -6.56
CA GLN A 182 -10.46 -11.13 -7.30
C GLN A 182 -9.15 -11.90 -7.27
N GLU A 183 -8.25 -11.56 -6.33
CA GLU A 183 -6.92 -12.14 -6.18
C GLU A 183 -6.10 -12.00 -7.47
N LYS A 184 -6.24 -10.85 -8.15
CA LYS A 184 -5.53 -10.55 -9.39
C LYS A 184 -4.42 -9.53 -9.18
N ASP A 185 -3.46 -9.54 -10.10
CA ASP A 185 -2.42 -8.52 -10.20
C ASP A 185 -3.04 -7.15 -10.50
N SER A 186 -2.72 -6.16 -9.67
CA SER A 186 -3.21 -4.79 -9.77
C SER A 186 -2.36 -3.89 -10.68
N ALA A 187 -1.19 -4.35 -11.13
CA ALA A 187 -0.29 -3.56 -12.00
C ALA A 187 -0.95 -2.96 -13.25
N PRO A 188 -1.90 -3.65 -13.95
CA PRO A 188 -2.59 -3.08 -15.11
C PRO A 188 -3.45 -1.85 -14.80
N ALA A 189 -3.75 -1.56 -13.53
CA ALA A 189 -4.64 -0.46 -13.15
C ALA A 189 -4.14 0.92 -13.62
N VAL A 190 -2.82 1.12 -13.69
CA VAL A 190 -2.20 2.36 -14.17
C VAL A 190 -2.60 2.62 -15.62
N HIS A 191 -2.35 1.66 -16.51
CA HIS A 191 -2.68 1.77 -17.93
C HIS A 191 -4.19 1.93 -18.16
N VAL A 192 -5.03 1.29 -17.34
CA VAL A 192 -6.49 1.46 -17.46
C VAL A 192 -6.91 2.87 -17.03
N ALA A 193 -6.32 3.41 -15.96
CA ALA A 193 -6.63 4.76 -15.50
C ALA A 193 -6.19 5.82 -16.52
N GLU A 194 -5.00 5.68 -17.09
CA GLU A 194 -4.49 6.52 -18.20
C GLU A 194 -5.43 6.45 -19.41
N ALA A 195 -5.75 5.25 -19.89
CA ALA A 195 -6.63 5.07 -21.04
C ALA A 195 -8.06 5.60 -20.83
N VAL A 196 -8.53 5.67 -19.59
CA VAL A 196 -9.81 6.31 -19.24
C VAL A 196 -9.66 7.83 -19.24
N THR A 197 -8.58 8.37 -18.70
CA THR A 197 -8.29 9.81 -18.72
C THR A 197 -8.13 10.34 -20.15
N ASP A 198 -7.44 9.62 -21.03
CA ASP A 198 -7.20 10.02 -22.42
C ASP A 198 -8.49 10.18 -23.26
N ARG A 199 -9.60 9.59 -22.80
CA ARG A 199 -10.89 9.57 -23.52
C ARG A 199 -11.87 10.66 -23.06
N VAL A 200 -11.46 11.51 -22.12
CA VAL A 200 -12.33 12.47 -21.42
C VAL A 200 -11.93 13.90 -21.77
#